data_AF-A0A836N7W4-F1
#
_entry.id   AF-A0A836N7W4-F1
#
_cell.length_a   1.000
_cell.length_b   1.000
_cell.length_c   1.000
_cell.angle_alpha   90.00
_cell.angle_beta   90.00
_cell.angle_gamma   90.00
#
_symmetry.space_group_name_H-M   'P 1'
#
loop_
_entity.id
_entity.type
_entity.pdbx_description
1 polymer ?
#
loop_
_entity_poly.entity_id
_entity_poly.type
_entity_poly.pdbx_seq_one_letter_code
_entity_poly.pdbx_strand_id
1 'polypeptide(L)'
;MNAIPYFDYSLAPFWPSYQNKIIGILERALREQSGSRIRRILLRLPCEYDRTFSSRKIWFGMDFIETVSALMNVTSGRDLCWLLTRHPEKPEYHVVLCVRQEYFDGSELDRLILDAWSNVLGFMSPGEAAPYQKQITRDVVLDSRSPDCEEIFQALIWAFSDFARDRRGVRDPEARYLAGNPWYPVAGQL
;
A
#
# COMPACT_ATOMS: atom_id res chain seq x y z
N MET A 1 11.93 5.91 -25.95
CA MET A 1 11.14 6.36 -24.78
C MET A 1 9.69 6.10 -25.12
N ASN A 2 9.08 5.09 -24.50
CA ASN A 2 7.64 4.88 -24.64
C ASN A 2 6.94 5.92 -23.76
N ALA A 3 6.14 6.78 -24.37
CA ALA A 3 5.33 7.74 -23.64
C ALA A 3 4.38 6.96 -22.72
N ILE A 4 4.30 7.37 -21.45
CA ILE A 4 3.29 6.86 -20.52
C ILE A 4 1.93 7.26 -21.12
N PRO A 5 0.95 6.34 -21.22
CA PRO A 5 -0.38 6.68 -21.72
C PRO A 5 -0.98 7.84 -20.92
N TYR A 6 -1.64 8.77 -21.60
CA TYR A 6 -2.41 9.83 -20.95
C TYR A 6 -3.71 9.24 -20.43
N PHE A 7 -3.95 9.30 -19.11
CA PHE A 7 -5.14 8.73 -18.47
C PHE A 7 -6.15 9.84 -18.11
N ASP A 8 -7.42 9.65 -18.45
CA ASP A 8 -8.51 10.56 -18.07
C ASP A 8 -8.94 10.30 -16.61
N TYR A 9 -8.62 11.26 -15.76
CA TYR A 9 -8.87 11.22 -14.32
C TYR A 9 -10.15 11.95 -13.89
N SER A 10 -11.01 12.36 -14.83
CA SER A 10 -12.17 13.24 -14.56
C SER A 10 -13.38 12.54 -13.92
N LEU A 11 -13.50 11.20 -14.04
CA LEU A 11 -14.69 10.43 -13.62
C LEU A 11 -14.72 10.05 -12.13
N ALA A 12 -13.96 10.79 -11.35
CA ALA A 12 -13.29 10.42 -10.12
C ALA A 12 -13.94 11.20 -8.93
N PRO A 13 -14.85 10.69 -8.05
CA PRO A 13 -15.36 11.48 -6.94
C PRO A 13 -14.33 11.48 -5.81
N PHE A 14 -13.44 12.48 -5.80
CA PHE A 14 -12.29 12.48 -4.88
C PHE A 14 -12.10 13.76 -4.09
N TRP A 15 -11.33 13.59 -3.01
CA TRP A 15 -10.46 14.63 -2.48
C TRP A 15 -9.13 14.58 -3.26
N PRO A 16 -8.75 15.66 -4.00
CA PRO A 16 -7.62 15.64 -4.92
C PRO A 16 -6.27 15.17 -4.35
N SER A 17 -5.99 15.41 -3.06
CA SER A 17 -4.70 15.05 -2.43
C SER A 17 -4.47 13.54 -2.34
N TYR A 18 -5.51 12.73 -2.21
CA TYR A 18 -5.40 11.28 -2.17
C TYR A 18 -5.25 10.67 -3.55
N GLN A 19 -6.03 11.18 -4.50
CA GLN A 19 -5.99 10.74 -5.89
C GLN A 19 -4.59 10.92 -6.47
N ASN A 20 -3.96 12.07 -6.25
CA ASN A 20 -2.59 12.31 -6.71
C ASN A 20 -1.56 11.33 -6.13
N LYS A 21 -1.71 10.94 -4.86
CA LYS A 21 -0.81 9.94 -4.24
C LYS A 21 -1.03 8.55 -4.81
N ILE A 22 -2.28 8.13 -4.98
CA ILE A 22 -2.63 6.84 -5.56
C ILE A 22 -2.09 6.75 -7.00
N ILE A 23 -2.42 7.74 -7.83
CA ILE A 23 -1.95 7.83 -9.20
C ILE A 23 -0.42 7.82 -9.23
N GLY A 24 0.24 8.66 -8.43
CA GLY A 24 1.71 8.71 -8.42
C GLY A 24 2.38 7.39 -8.07
N ILE A 25 1.79 6.57 -7.19
CA ILE A 25 2.33 5.23 -6.86
C ILE A 25 2.13 4.27 -8.03
N LEU A 26 0.94 4.28 -8.62
CA LEU A 26 0.62 3.40 -9.75
C LEU A 26 1.45 3.77 -10.99
N GLU A 27 1.62 5.06 -11.29
CA GLU A 27 2.47 5.54 -12.38
C GLU A 27 3.93 5.15 -12.16
N ARG A 28 4.44 5.27 -10.92
CA ARG A 28 5.80 4.82 -10.58
C ARG A 28 5.95 3.31 -10.74
N ALA A 29 5.00 2.53 -10.20
CA ALA A 29 5.01 1.08 -10.34
C ALA A 29 5.00 0.69 -11.82
N LEU A 30 4.20 1.37 -12.66
CA LEU A 30 4.16 1.12 -14.10
C LEU A 30 5.46 1.49 -14.82
N ARG A 31 6.06 2.64 -14.46
CA ARG A 31 7.26 3.17 -15.14
C ARG A 31 8.55 2.47 -14.73
N GLU A 32 8.73 2.25 -13.44
CA GLU A 32 9.99 1.79 -12.84
C GLU A 32 9.95 0.30 -12.48
N GLN A 33 8.75 -0.28 -12.35
CA GLN A 33 8.55 -1.64 -11.85
C GLN A 33 7.50 -2.38 -12.69
N SER A 34 7.43 -2.12 -14.00
CA SER A 34 6.46 -2.75 -14.90
C SER A 34 6.47 -4.27 -14.73
N GLY A 35 5.28 -4.87 -14.63
CA GLY A 35 5.14 -6.27 -14.21
C GLY A 35 5.03 -6.44 -12.69
N SER A 36 4.77 -5.35 -11.95
CA SER A 36 4.49 -5.43 -10.52
C SER A 36 3.14 -6.08 -10.26
N ARG A 37 3.14 -7.03 -9.33
CA ARG A 37 1.96 -7.54 -8.67
C ARG A 37 1.54 -6.57 -7.58
N ILE A 38 0.31 -6.11 -7.68
CA ILE A 38 -0.28 -5.14 -6.77
C ILE A 38 -1.25 -5.87 -5.85
N ARG A 39 -1.02 -5.74 -4.54
CA ARG A 39 -1.78 -6.43 -3.50
C ARG A 39 -2.32 -5.43 -2.49
N ARG A 40 -3.64 -5.46 -2.28
CA ARG A 40 -4.34 -4.72 -1.21
C ARG A 40 -4.51 -5.61 0.02
N ILE A 41 -4.06 -5.13 1.16
CA ILE A 41 -3.97 -5.85 2.43
C ILE A 41 -4.64 -5.02 3.53
N LEU A 42 -5.38 -5.69 4.40
CA LEU A 42 -5.80 -5.18 5.69
C LEU A 42 -4.95 -5.86 6.75
N LEU A 43 -4.25 -5.06 7.54
CA LEU A 43 -3.49 -5.50 8.70
C LEU A 43 -4.26 -5.05 9.95
N ARG A 44 -4.36 -5.92 10.95
CA ARG A 44 -5.08 -5.67 12.20
C ARG A 44 -4.11 -5.82 13.34
N LEU A 45 -4.23 -4.99 14.37
CA LEU A 45 -3.49 -5.23 15.59
C LEU A 45 -4.35 -6.07 16.55
N PRO A 46 -3.72 -6.98 17.33
CA PRO A 46 -4.38 -7.65 18.44
C PRO A 46 -4.88 -6.67 19.50
N CYS A 47 -5.81 -7.10 20.36
CA CYS A 47 -6.43 -6.24 21.37
C CYS A 47 -5.44 -5.66 22.40
N GLU A 48 -4.34 -6.36 22.68
CA GLU A 48 -3.26 -5.87 23.56
C GLU A 48 -2.55 -4.63 23.00
N TYR A 49 -2.62 -4.41 21.69
CA TYR A 49 -2.05 -3.25 21.00
C TYR A 49 -3.04 -2.08 20.86
N ASP A 50 -4.28 -2.20 21.34
CA ASP A 50 -5.30 -1.15 21.16
C ASP A 50 -4.89 0.17 21.86
N ARG A 51 -4.25 0.07 23.03
CA ARG A 51 -3.70 1.24 23.73
C ARG A 51 -2.52 1.86 22.99
N THR A 52 -1.63 1.06 22.40
CA THR A 52 -0.50 1.55 21.59
C THR A 52 -0.96 2.11 20.25
N PHE A 53 -2.02 1.57 19.66
CA PHE A 53 -2.63 2.08 18.43
C PHE A 53 -3.17 3.51 18.60
N SER A 54 -3.74 3.80 19.77
CA SER A 54 -4.20 5.16 20.11
C SER A 54 -3.06 6.19 20.23
N SER A 55 -1.81 5.72 20.32
CA SER A 55 -0.63 6.59 20.37
C SER A 55 -0.31 7.15 18.99
N ARG A 56 -0.31 8.47 18.86
CA ARG A 56 0.12 9.18 17.65
C ARG A 56 1.59 8.92 17.26
N LYS A 57 2.41 8.44 18.20
CA LYS A 57 3.85 8.25 18.01
C LYS A 57 4.23 6.93 17.36
N ILE A 58 3.35 5.93 17.35
CA ILE A 58 3.70 4.57 16.92
C ILE A 58 2.96 4.24 15.62
N TRP A 59 3.71 3.83 14.61
CA TRP A 59 3.19 3.52 13.28
C TRP A 59 3.61 2.10 12.87
N PHE A 60 2.93 1.09 13.42
CA PHE A 60 3.15 -0.32 13.06
C PHE A 60 3.00 -0.59 11.56
N GLY A 61 2.19 0.21 10.85
CA GLY A 61 2.11 0.15 9.39
C GLY A 61 3.43 0.53 8.70
N MET A 62 4.21 1.48 9.23
CA MET A 62 5.55 1.78 8.71
C MET A 62 6.53 0.68 9.08
N ASP A 63 6.50 0.19 10.32
CA ASP A 63 7.35 -0.92 10.77
C ASP A 63 7.15 -2.16 9.88
N PHE A 64 5.91 -2.40 9.44
CA PHE A 64 5.59 -3.43 8.45
C PHE A 64 6.28 -3.21 7.11
N ILE A 65 6.20 -2.00 6.55
CA ILE A 65 6.88 -1.68 5.29
C ILE A 65 8.40 -1.85 5.40
N GLU A 66 8.99 -1.38 6.50
CA GLU A 66 10.43 -1.52 6.76
C GLU A 66 10.82 -3.00 6.87
N THR A 67 10.01 -3.80 7.55
CA THR A 67 10.23 -5.24 7.69
C THR A 67 10.09 -5.97 6.36
N VAL A 68 9.05 -5.66 5.55
CA VAL A 68 8.91 -6.21 4.19
C VAL A 68 10.16 -5.90 3.36
N SER A 69 10.63 -4.65 3.43
CA SER A 69 11.81 -4.21 2.67
C SER A 69 13.07 -4.96 3.12
N ALA A 70 13.25 -5.15 4.44
CA ALA A 70 14.35 -5.92 5.00
C ALA A 70 14.31 -7.40 4.57
N LEU A 71 13.13 -8.04 4.60
CA LEU A 71 12.96 -9.44 4.19
C LEU A 71 13.22 -9.66 2.70
N MET A 72 12.87 -8.67 1.87
CA MET A 72 13.19 -8.69 0.44
C MET A 72 14.65 -8.32 0.14
N ASN A 73 15.42 -7.87 1.14
CA ASN A 73 16.75 -7.28 0.97
C ASN A 73 16.75 -6.11 -0.04
N VAL A 74 15.74 -5.24 0.07
CA VAL A 74 15.55 -4.07 -0.81
C VAL A 74 15.42 -2.79 0.01
N THR A 75 15.70 -1.65 -0.63
CA THR A 75 15.54 -0.35 0.05
C THR A 75 14.09 0.13 -0.06
N SER A 76 13.38 0.23 1.08
CA SER A 76 12.05 0.88 1.14
C SER A 76 12.11 2.27 0.52
N GLY A 77 11.12 2.65 -0.30
CA GLY A 77 11.15 3.97 -0.94
C GLY A 77 11.85 3.98 -2.30
N ARG A 78 12.82 3.10 -2.53
CA ARG A 78 13.55 3.02 -3.81
C ARG A 78 13.11 1.84 -4.65
N ASP A 79 13.02 0.67 -4.03
CA ASP A 79 12.90 -0.61 -4.73
C ASP A 79 11.55 -1.29 -4.47
N LEU A 80 10.77 -0.82 -3.49
CA LEU A 80 9.43 -1.29 -3.17
C LEU A 80 8.47 -0.10 -3.24
N CYS A 81 7.44 -0.14 -4.10
CA CYS A 81 6.38 0.88 -4.10
C CYS A 81 5.24 0.45 -3.17
N TRP A 82 4.73 1.39 -2.36
CA TRP A 82 3.68 1.10 -1.38
C TRP A 82 2.83 2.33 -1.05
N LEU A 83 1.59 2.05 -0.66
CA LEU A 83 0.66 3.00 -0.06
C LEU A 83 0.17 2.41 1.26
N LEU A 84 0.05 3.21 2.31
CA LEU A 84 -0.60 2.79 3.54
C LEU A 84 -1.41 3.89 4.20
N THR A 85 -2.39 3.48 5.00
CA THR A 85 -3.15 4.37 5.86
C THR A 85 -3.66 3.63 7.10
N ARG A 86 -3.92 4.38 8.17
CA ARG A 86 -4.35 3.86 9.48
C ARG A 86 -5.85 4.11 9.66
N HIS A 87 -6.66 3.11 9.99
CA HIS A 87 -8.09 3.26 10.28
C HIS A 87 -8.33 4.18 11.51
N PRO A 88 -9.37 5.04 11.55
CA PRO A 88 -9.49 6.04 12.62
C PRO A 88 -10.04 5.46 13.93
N GLU A 89 -10.89 4.43 13.80
CA GLU A 89 -11.72 3.93 14.91
C GLU A 89 -11.42 2.46 15.23
N LYS A 90 -10.56 1.82 14.45
CA LYS A 90 -10.24 0.40 14.57
C LYS A 90 -8.73 0.27 14.52
N PRO A 91 -8.14 -0.68 15.25
CA PRO A 91 -6.71 -0.96 15.21
C PRO A 91 -6.33 -1.66 13.90
N GLU A 92 -6.56 -1.00 12.77
CA GLU A 92 -6.39 -1.56 11.43
C GLU A 92 -5.55 -0.62 10.56
N TYR A 93 -4.74 -1.20 9.68
CA TYR A 93 -4.03 -0.52 8.62
C TYR A 93 -4.45 -1.10 7.27
N HIS A 94 -4.58 -0.21 6.32
CA HIS A 94 -4.79 -0.53 4.94
C HIS A 94 -3.49 -0.33 4.19
N VAL A 95 -3.00 -1.37 3.51
CA VAL A 95 -1.73 -1.34 2.81
C VAL A 95 -1.94 -1.78 1.36
N VAL A 96 -1.28 -1.12 0.44
CA VAL A 96 -1.08 -1.55 -0.93
C VAL A 96 0.42 -1.77 -1.10
N LEU A 97 0.79 -2.97 -1.53
CA LEU A 97 2.16 -3.31 -1.92
C LEU A 97 2.22 -3.51 -3.43
N CYS A 98 3.23 -2.94 -4.06
CA CYS A 98 3.59 -3.18 -5.45
C CYS A 98 4.93 -3.93 -5.45
N VAL A 99 4.89 -5.21 -5.79
CA VAL A 99 6.05 -6.10 -5.73
C VAL A 99 6.28 -6.67 -7.13
N ARG A 100 7.50 -6.55 -7.68
CA ARG A 100 7.81 -7.10 -9.00
C ARG A 100 7.55 -8.60 -9.02
N GLN A 101 6.74 -9.05 -9.98
CA GLN A 101 6.35 -10.46 -10.10
C GLN A 101 7.56 -11.38 -10.33
N GLU A 102 8.65 -10.83 -10.87
CA GLU A 102 9.92 -11.53 -11.10
C GLU A 102 10.55 -12.09 -9.83
N TYR A 103 10.25 -11.48 -8.67
CA TYR A 103 10.85 -11.85 -7.38
C TYR A 103 9.91 -12.65 -6.49
N PHE A 104 8.60 -12.60 -6.75
CA PHE A 104 7.59 -13.21 -5.88
C PHE A 104 6.42 -13.74 -6.71
N ASP A 105 6.22 -15.05 -6.67
CA ASP A 105 4.92 -15.64 -7.00
C ASP A 105 3.86 -15.30 -5.94
N GLY A 106 2.60 -15.64 -6.20
CA GLY A 106 1.50 -15.30 -5.28
C GLY A 106 1.66 -15.89 -3.86
N SER A 107 2.26 -17.08 -3.76
CA SER A 107 2.46 -17.79 -2.49
C SER A 107 3.67 -17.26 -1.71
N GLU A 108 4.73 -16.85 -2.42
CA GLU A 108 5.89 -16.19 -1.83
C GLU A 108 5.51 -14.81 -1.29
N LEU A 109 4.64 -14.08 -1.99
CA LEU A 109 4.10 -12.80 -1.51
C LEU A 109 3.24 -12.98 -0.25
N ASP A 110 2.42 -14.02 -0.18
CA ASP A 110 1.60 -14.31 1.01
C ASP A 110 2.48 -14.60 2.24
N ARG A 111 3.55 -15.41 2.06
CA ARG A 111 4.53 -15.68 3.12
C ARG A 111 5.26 -14.41 3.55
N LEU A 112 5.76 -13.62 2.61
CA LEU A 112 6.45 -12.36 2.89
C LEU A 112 5.59 -11.42 3.74
N ILE A 113 4.31 -11.25 3.36
CA ILE A 113 3.38 -10.39 4.09
C ILE A 113 3.15 -10.93 5.51
N LEU A 114 2.94 -12.25 5.63
CA LEU A 114 2.66 -12.88 6.91
C LEU A 114 3.87 -12.83 7.85
N ASP A 115 5.06 -13.14 7.35
CA ASP A 115 6.33 -13.08 8.07
C ASP A 115 6.62 -11.64 8.54
N ALA A 116 6.43 -10.66 7.65
CA ALA A 116 6.61 -9.26 8.01
C ALA A 116 5.66 -8.82 9.12
N TRP A 117 4.37 -9.18 9.03
CA TRP A 117 3.41 -8.80 10.07
C TRP A 117 3.64 -9.53 11.39
N SER A 118 4.03 -10.81 11.33
CA SER A 118 4.45 -11.59 12.49
C SER A 118 5.62 -10.94 13.22
N ASN A 119 6.63 -10.48 12.49
CA ASN A 119 7.81 -9.82 13.06
C ASN A 119 7.45 -8.49 13.74
N VAL A 120 6.59 -7.68 13.12
CA VAL A 120 6.11 -6.41 13.70
C VAL A 120 5.34 -6.64 15.00
N LEU A 121 4.52 -7.69 15.04
CA LEU A 121 3.76 -8.08 16.23
C LEU A 121 4.59 -8.88 17.25
N GLY A 122 5.83 -9.26 16.93
CA GLY A 122 6.68 -10.04 17.82
C GLY A 122 6.15 -11.45 18.10
N PHE A 123 5.36 -12.03 17.18
CA PHE A 123 4.88 -13.40 17.31
C PHE A 123 5.99 -14.42 17.05
N MET A 124 5.90 -15.57 17.71
CA MET A 124 6.88 -16.65 17.61
C MET A 124 6.79 -17.42 16.29
N SER A 125 5.62 -17.36 15.62
CA SER A 125 5.40 -17.99 14.34
C SER A 125 4.49 -17.17 13.42
N PRO A 126 4.70 -17.20 12.09
CA PRO A 126 3.83 -16.52 11.14
C PRO A 126 2.37 -16.95 11.21
N GLY A 127 2.11 -18.20 11.62
CA GLY A 127 0.75 -18.73 11.76
C GLY A 127 -0.09 -17.97 12.79
N GLU A 128 0.54 -17.39 13.82
CA GLU A 128 -0.14 -16.57 14.83
C GLU A 128 -0.58 -15.21 14.27
N ALA A 129 0.10 -14.71 13.24
CA ALA A 129 -0.24 -13.46 12.57
C ALA A 129 -1.42 -13.59 11.59
N ALA A 130 -1.77 -14.82 11.17
CA ALA A 130 -2.75 -15.06 10.11
C ALA A 130 -4.15 -14.47 10.39
N PRO A 131 -4.71 -14.54 11.61
CA PRO A 131 -6.00 -13.92 11.92
C PRO A 131 -6.00 -12.38 11.81
N TYR A 132 -4.82 -11.79 11.84
CA TYR A 132 -4.58 -10.35 11.88
C TYR A 132 -4.20 -9.77 10.52
N GLN A 133 -4.23 -10.58 9.46
CA GLN A 133 -4.01 -10.14 8.09
C GLN A 133 -5.16 -10.62 7.21
N LYS A 134 -5.58 -9.78 6.27
CA LYS A 134 -6.58 -10.14 5.27
C LYS A 134 -6.26 -9.52 3.93
N GLN A 135 -6.19 -10.33 2.89
CA GLN A 135 -6.21 -9.84 1.51
C GLN A 135 -7.60 -9.27 1.17
N ILE A 136 -7.62 -8.05 0.63
CA ILE A 136 -8.87 -7.34 0.30
C ILE A 136 -9.20 -7.45 -1.19
N THR A 137 -8.20 -7.40 -2.06
CA THR A 137 -8.38 -7.54 -3.52
C THR A 137 -7.59 -8.73 -4.03
N ARG A 138 -8.05 -9.32 -5.13
CA ARG A 138 -7.25 -10.27 -5.91
C ARG A 138 -5.93 -9.62 -6.35
N ASP A 139 -4.94 -10.47 -6.61
CA ASP A 139 -3.70 -10.03 -7.24
C ASP A 139 -3.97 -9.47 -8.63
N VAL A 140 -3.38 -8.33 -8.91
CA VAL A 140 -3.43 -7.68 -10.22
C VAL A 140 -2.01 -7.40 -10.65
N VAL A 141 -1.65 -7.80 -11.87
CA VAL A 141 -0.34 -7.49 -12.44
C VAL A 141 -0.49 -6.23 -13.29
N LEU A 142 0.29 -5.21 -12.96
CA LEU A 142 0.34 -3.97 -13.73
C LEU A 142 1.60 -3.98 -14.60
N ASP A 143 1.43 -4.29 -15.88
CA ASP A 143 2.50 -4.32 -16.89
C ASP A 143 2.16 -3.38 -18.05
N SER A 144 3.06 -2.45 -18.34
CA SER A 144 2.97 -1.49 -19.45
C SER A 144 2.91 -2.15 -20.83
N ARG A 145 3.29 -3.42 -20.94
CA ARG A 145 3.21 -4.21 -22.18
C ARG A 145 1.88 -4.94 -22.33
N SER A 146 1.04 -4.96 -21.29
CA SER A 146 -0.27 -5.60 -21.34
C SER A 146 -1.23 -4.79 -22.21
N PRO A 147 -2.01 -5.43 -23.10
CA PRO A 147 -3.07 -4.74 -23.84
C PRO A 147 -4.14 -4.14 -22.92
N ASP A 148 -4.34 -4.76 -21.74
CA ASP A 148 -5.35 -4.34 -20.76
C ASP A 148 -4.79 -3.35 -19.71
N CYS A 149 -3.56 -2.85 -19.91
CA CYS A 149 -2.86 -2.03 -18.92
C CYS A 149 -3.67 -0.82 -18.46
N GLU A 150 -4.33 -0.12 -19.39
CA GLU A 150 -5.12 1.07 -19.08
C GLU A 150 -6.36 0.74 -18.27
N GLU A 151 -7.10 -0.29 -18.65
CA GLU A 151 -8.28 -0.75 -17.91
C GLU A 151 -7.90 -1.19 -16.48
N ILE A 152 -6.82 -1.95 -16.36
CA ILE A 152 -6.28 -2.39 -15.07
C ILE A 152 -5.88 -1.19 -14.22
N PHE A 153 -5.21 -0.20 -14.80
CA PHE A 153 -4.78 1.01 -14.10
C PHE A 153 -5.97 1.81 -13.56
N GLN A 154 -6.99 2.03 -14.38
CA GLN A 154 -8.23 2.71 -13.97
C GLN A 154 -8.98 1.92 -12.88
N ALA A 155 -9.07 0.59 -13.02
CA ALA A 155 -9.68 -0.28 -12.02
C ALA A 155 -8.95 -0.22 -10.67
N LEU A 156 -7.61 -0.15 -10.67
CA LEU A 156 -6.80 -0.01 -9.47
C LEU A 156 -6.98 1.35 -8.80
N ILE A 157 -7.03 2.43 -9.59
CA ILE A 157 -7.41 3.75 -9.06
C ILE A 157 -8.74 3.61 -8.33
N TRP A 158 -9.74 2.99 -8.96
CA TRP A 158 -11.04 2.77 -8.31
C TRP A 158 -10.97 1.99 -7.02
N ALA A 159 -10.35 0.83 -7.04
CA ALA A 159 -10.24 -0.04 -5.87
C ALA A 159 -9.54 0.68 -4.69
N PHE A 160 -8.59 1.57 -4.96
CA PHE A 160 -7.89 2.33 -3.92
C PHE A 160 -8.63 3.60 -3.50
N SER A 161 -9.54 4.09 -4.33
CA SER A 161 -10.38 5.24 -4.02
C SER A 161 -11.32 4.99 -2.87
N ASP A 162 -11.78 3.76 -2.72
CA ASP A 162 -12.62 3.35 -1.60
C ASP A 162 -11.93 3.64 -0.27
N PHE A 163 -10.59 3.48 -0.19
CA PHE A 163 -9.83 3.89 1.00
C PHE A 163 -10.00 5.38 1.33
N ALA A 164 -10.05 6.24 0.32
CA ALA A 164 -10.19 7.68 0.52
C ALA A 164 -11.64 8.06 0.84
N ARG A 165 -12.61 7.41 0.19
CA ARG A 165 -14.05 7.67 0.36
C ARG A 165 -14.53 7.34 1.76
N ASP A 166 -14.12 6.19 2.30
CA ASP A 166 -14.46 5.76 3.67
C ASP A 166 -13.95 6.74 4.74
N ARG A 167 -13.09 7.69 4.37
CA ARG A 167 -12.38 8.57 5.30
C ARG A 167 -12.78 10.03 5.23
N ARG A 168 -13.73 10.38 4.34
CA ARG A 168 -14.17 11.77 4.11
C ARG A 168 -14.75 12.46 5.35
N GLY A 169 -15.25 11.69 6.34
CA GLY A 169 -15.83 12.20 7.59
C GLY A 169 -14.90 12.12 8.82
N VAL A 170 -13.66 11.69 8.65
CA VAL A 170 -12.76 11.38 9.77
C VAL A 170 -12.21 12.65 10.40
N ARG A 171 -12.41 12.81 11.72
CA ARG A 171 -11.95 13.99 12.47
C ARG A 171 -10.45 13.98 12.75
N ASP A 172 -9.85 12.81 12.96
CA ASP A 172 -8.41 12.67 13.19
C ASP A 172 -7.61 12.92 11.89
N PRO A 173 -6.79 13.98 11.81
CA PRO A 173 -5.96 14.28 10.64
C PRO A 173 -4.94 13.18 10.31
N GLU A 174 -4.40 12.49 11.32
CA GLU A 174 -3.41 11.43 11.10
C GLU A 174 -4.03 10.16 10.52
N ALA A 175 -5.23 9.80 10.99
CA ALA A 175 -6.02 8.76 10.37
C ALA A 175 -6.39 9.14 8.91
N ARG A 176 -6.49 10.42 8.58
CA ARG A 176 -6.62 10.87 7.18
C ARG A 176 -5.29 10.87 6.42
N TYR A 177 -4.15 10.59 7.04
CA TYR A 177 -2.90 10.61 6.29
C TYR A 177 -2.75 9.34 5.46
N LEU A 178 -2.80 9.48 4.12
CA LEU A 178 -2.23 8.47 3.22
C LEU A 178 -0.72 8.67 3.24
N ALA A 179 0.01 7.71 3.81
CA ALA A 179 1.44 7.61 3.63
C ALA A 179 1.71 6.77 2.38
N GLY A 180 2.63 7.20 1.55
CA GLY A 180 3.01 6.45 0.37
C GLY A 180 4.37 6.95 -0.05
N ASN A 181 5.10 6.11 -0.75
CA ASN A 181 6.42 6.46 -1.23
C ASN A 181 6.52 6.75 -2.73
N PRO A 182 5.54 7.38 -3.41
CA PRO A 182 5.75 7.70 -4.82
C PRO A 182 6.80 8.81 -4.97
N TRP A 183 6.79 9.82 -4.08
CA TRP A 183 7.76 10.92 -3.98
C TRP A 183 7.71 11.52 -2.56
N TYR A 184 8.87 11.73 -1.93
CA TYR A 184 9.00 12.57 -0.73
C TYR A 184 8.85 14.03 -1.18
N PRO A 185 7.90 14.83 -0.66
CA PRO A 185 8.05 16.28 -0.78
C PRO A 185 9.08 16.70 0.27
N VAL A 186 10.36 16.80 -0.10
CA VAL A 186 11.24 17.70 0.67
C VAL A 186 10.78 19.09 0.28
N ALA A 187 10.22 19.82 1.24
CA ALA A 187 9.98 21.24 1.09
C ALA A 187 11.29 21.93 0.64
N GLY A 188 11.26 22.66 -0.47
CA GLY A 188 12.28 23.67 -0.79
C GLY A 188 13.22 23.42 -1.99
N GLN A 189 12.73 23.01 -3.16
CA GLN A 189 13.45 23.22 -4.42
C GLN A 189 12.54 23.78 -5.51
N LEU A 190 12.48 25.11 -5.58
CA LEU A 190 12.40 25.93 -6.78
C LEU A 190 13.69 26.75 -6.85
#